data_AF-A0A382BZ90-F1
#
_entry.id   AF-A0A382BZ90-F1
#
_cell.length_a   1.000
_cell.length_b   1.000
_cell.length_c   1.000
_cell.angle_alpha   90.00
_cell.angle_beta   90.00
_cell.angle_gamma   90.00
#
_symmetry.space_group_name_H-M   'P 1'
#
loop_
_entity.id
_entity.type
_entity.pdbx_description
1 polymer ?
#
loop_
_entity_poly.entity_id
_entity_poly.type
_entity_poly.pdbx_seq_one_letter_code
_entity_poly.pdbx_strand_id
1 'polypeptide(L)'
;MLELTAGLSRSLDEAAELILRSNHVVALAGAGLSVESGIPPYRGPGGLWTKFGEPSNLSFKEFISDPGEWWETRFRTEDKPGDPTYEMRVAVDLAEPNPGHRSLVEMEAMGVLQCVVTQNVDNLHR
;
A
#
# COMPACT_ATOMS: atom_id res chain seq x y z
N MET A 1 24.43 -3.06 -2.96
CA MET A 1 24.04 -2.03 -3.96
C MET A 1 23.56 -2.81 -5.17
N LEU A 2 22.29 -2.68 -5.57
CA LEU A 2 21.77 -3.37 -6.76
C LEU A 2 22.51 -2.82 -7.99
N GLU A 3 23.11 -3.68 -8.80
CA GLU A 3 23.65 -3.26 -10.10
C GLU A 3 22.49 -3.02 -11.05
N LEU A 4 22.27 -1.75 -11.42
CA LEU A 4 21.26 -1.36 -12.39
C LEU A 4 21.77 -1.70 -13.79
N THR A 5 20.90 -2.30 -14.62
CA THR A 5 21.22 -2.45 -16.04
C THR A 5 21.33 -1.08 -16.71
N ALA A 6 22.14 -0.95 -17.77
CA ALA A 6 22.27 0.30 -18.50
C ALA A 6 20.92 0.81 -19.04
N GLY A 7 20.02 -0.10 -19.42
CA GLY A 7 18.66 0.24 -19.85
C GLY A 7 17.82 0.81 -18.71
N LEU A 8 17.85 0.18 -17.53
CA LEU A 8 17.12 0.67 -16.36
C LEU A 8 17.66 2.03 -15.89
N SER A 9 18.98 2.21 -15.83
CA SER A 9 19.59 3.49 -15.47
C SER A 9 19.09 4.62 -16.37
N ARG A 10 19.08 4.39 -17.70
CA ARG A 10 18.57 5.39 -18.65
C ARG A 10 17.10 5.73 -18.42
N SER A 11 16.26 4.72 -18.20
CA SER A 11 14.83 4.96 -17.94
C SER A 11 14.60 5.74 -16.64
N LEU A 12 15.42 5.52 -15.62
CA LEU A 12 15.36 6.30 -14.38
C LEU A 12 15.78 7.76 -14.60
N ASP A 13 16.83 8.00 -15.38
CA ASP A 13 17.27 9.35 -15.74
C ASP A 13 16.18 10.10 -16.53
N GLU A 14 15.58 9.42 -17.52
CA GLU A 14 14.46 9.97 -18.31
C GLU A 14 13.24 10.29 -17.43
N ALA A 15 12.89 9.40 -16.49
CA ALA A 15 11.80 9.64 -15.55
C ALA A 15 12.09 10.83 -14.62
N ALA A 16 13.30 10.93 -14.08
CA ALA A 16 13.72 12.05 -13.24
C ALA A 16 13.65 13.38 -14.00
N GLU A 17 14.10 13.40 -15.26
CA GLU A 17 14.02 14.61 -16.10
C GLU A 17 12.57 15.03 -16.38
N LEU A 18 11.67 14.08 -16.65
CA LEU A 18 10.24 14.36 -16.84
C LEU A 18 9.61 14.95 -15.57
N ILE A 19 9.95 14.40 -14.40
CA ILE A 19 9.47 14.89 -13.11
C ILE A 19 9.97 16.32 -12.86
N LEU A 20 11.26 16.59 -13.04
CA LEU A 20 11.86 17.91 -12.79
C LEU A 20 11.36 19.01 -13.74
N ARG A 21 10.96 18.64 -14.96
CA ARG A 21 10.37 19.58 -15.93
C ARG A 21 8.87 19.80 -15.73
N SER A 22 8.22 19.00 -14.90
CA SER A 22 6.78 19.10 -14.66
C SER A 22 6.48 20.25 -13.70
N ASN A 23 5.45 21.03 -14.02
CA ASN A 23 4.99 22.12 -13.14
C ASN A 23 4.12 21.62 -11.96
N HIS A 24 3.64 20.38 -12.04
CA HIS A 24 2.74 19.79 -11.04
C HIS A 24 2.81 18.27 -11.09
N VAL A 25 3.45 17.68 -10.09
CA VAL A 25 3.65 16.24 -9.91
C VAL A 25 2.73 15.72 -8.79
N VAL A 26 2.02 14.64 -9.10
CA VAL A 26 1.19 13.91 -8.13
C VAL A 26 1.61 12.45 -8.14
N ALA A 27 1.81 11.87 -6.97
CA ALA A 27 2.09 10.45 -6.82
C ALA A 27 0.79 9.69 -6.56
N LEU A 28 0.45 8.70 -7.40
CA LEU A 28 -0.62 7.75 -7.14
C LEU A 28 0.00 6.46 -6.56
N ALA A 29 -0.21 6.22 -5.28
CA ALA A 29 0.34 5.07 -4.56
C ALA A 29 -0.70 3.95 -4.38
N GLY A 30 -0.21 2.71 -4.43
CA GLY A 30 -0.98 1.51 -4.11
C GLY A 30 -0.15 0.53 -3.29
N ALA A 31 -0.71 -0.65 -3.03
CA ALA A 31 -0.14 -1.60 -2.06
C ALA A 31 1.29 -2.03 -2.38
N GLY A 32 1.69 -1.98 -3.66
CA GLY A 32 3.07 -2.27 -4.10
C GLY A 32 4.14 -1.44 -3.38
N LEU A 33 3.82 -0.19 -3.02
CA LEU A 33 4.74 0.68 -2.28
C LEU A 33 4.99 0.19 -0.84
N SER A 34 4.05 -0.55 -0.26
CA SER A 34 4.11 -1.05 1.12
C SER A 34 4.63 -2.50 1.24
N VAL A 35 4.85 -3.19 0.13
CA VAL A 35 5.36 -4.58 0.13
C VAL A 35 6.72 -4.68 0.81
N GLU A 36 7.62 -3.73 0.54
CA GLU A 36 8.94 -3.68 1.18
C GLU A 36 8.88 -3.34 2.68
N SER A 37 7.75 -2.82 3.16
CA SER A 37 7.47 -2.62 4.58
C SER A 37 6.88 -3.87 5.25
N GLY A 38 6.77 -4.99 4.53
CA GLY A 38 6.22 -6.25 5.05
C GLY A 38 4.70 -6.37 4.93
N ILE A 39 4.02 -5.38 4.35
CA ILE A 39 2.56 -5.40 4.16
C ILE A 39 2.23 -6.18 2.88
N PRO A 40 1.49 -7.30 2.95
CA PRO A 40 1.13 -8.06 1.76
C PRO A 40 0.15 -7.25 0.90
N PRO A 41 0.24 -7.35 -0.44
CA PRO A 41 -0.77 -6.75 -1.29
C PRO A 41 -2.09 -7.53 -1.17
N TYR A 42 -3.20 -6.91 -1.55
CA TYR A 42 -4.47 -7.65 -1.63
C TYR A 42 -4.48 -8.65 -2.80
N ARG A 43 -3.93 -8.26 -3.95
CA ARG A 43 -3.95 -9.01 -5.21
C ARG A 43 -2.53 -9.28 -5.72
N GLY A 44 -2.41 -10.21 -6.66
CA GLY A 44 -1.14 -10.53 -7.32
C GLY A 44 -0.31 -11.60 -6.58
N PRO A 45 0.97 -11.77 -6.97
CA PRO A 45 1.87 -12.73 -6.33
C PRO A 45 2.00 -12.45 -4.83
N GLY A 46 1.76 -13.47 -4.01
CA GLY A 46 1.80 -13.34 -2.54
C GLY A 46 0.65 -12.53 -1.92
N GLY A 47 -0.37 -12.14 -2.71
CA GLY A 47 -1.48 -11.34 -2.21
C GLY A 47 -2.48 -12.12 -1.36
N LEU A 48 -3.16 -11.42 -0.45
CA LEU A 48 -4.13 -12.01 0.48
C LEU A 48 -5.25 -12.78 -0.22
N TRP A 49 -5.81 -12.25 -1.32
CA TRP A 49 -6.88 -12.91 -2.07
C TRP A 49 -6.41 -14.13 -2.86
N THR A 50 -5.13 -14.16 -3.24
CA THR A 50 -4.51 -15.36 -3.83
C THR A 50 -4.40 -16.49 -2.80
N LYS A 51 -4.15 -16.14 -1.52
CA LYS A 51 -3.93 -17.09 -0.42
C LYS A 51 -5.23 -17.56 0.25
N PHE A 52 -6.17 -16.65 0.47
CA PHE A 52 -7.39 -16.89 1.27
C PHE A 52 -8.68 -16.88 0.45
N GLY A 53 -8.60 -16.60 -0.84
CA GLY A 53 -9.76 -16.38 -1.69
C GLY A 53 -10.25 -14.93 -1.65
N GLU A 54 -10.88 -14.50 -2.74
CA GLU A 54 -11.42 -13.16 -2.87
C GLU A 54 -12.74 -13.02 -2.08
N PRO A 55 -12.93 -11.96 -1.28
CA PRO A 55 -14.16 -11.78 -0.51
C PRO A 55 -15.34 -11.43 -1.42
N SER A 56 -16.55 -11.64 -0.88
CA SER A 56 -17.80 -11.17 -1.45
C SER A 56 -17.79 -9.64 -1.67
N ASN A 57 -18.38 -9.19 -2.77
CA ASN A 57 -18.64 -7.77 -3.02
C ASN A 57 -19.88 -7.24 -2.29
N LEU A 58 -20.49 -8.06 -1.43
CA LEU A 58 -21.65 -7.70 -0.61
C LEU A 58 -21.26 -7.19 0.78
N SER A 59 -19.96 -7.12 1.11
CA SER A 59 -19.47 -6.78 2.46
C SER A 59 -20.08 -5.49 3.02
N PHE A 60 -20.26 -4.46 2.19
CA PHE A 60 -20.92 -3.23 2.61
C PHE A 60 -22.41 -3.42 2.91
N LYS A 61 -23.11 -4.24 2.11
CA LYS A 61 -24.53 -4.56 2.34
C LYS A 61 -24.72 -5.40 3.60
N GLU A 62 -23.81 -6.34 3.85
CA GLU A 62 -23.77 -7.13 5.08
C GLU A 62 -23.55 -6.23 6.29
N PHE A 63 -22.57 -5.33 6.22
CA PHE A 63 -22.28 -4.34 7.28
C PHE A 63 -23.50 -3.47 7.62
N ILE A 64 -24.20 -2.89 6.63
CA ILE A 64 -25.34 -2.00 6.91
C ILE A 64 -26.59 -2.74 7.39
N SER A 65 -26.69 -4.06 7.21
CA SER A 65 -27.84 -4.84 7.67
C SER A 65 -27.87 -4.98 9.19
N ASP A 66 -26.69 -5.15 9.81
CA ASP A 66 -26.49 -5.11 11.24
C ASP A 66 -25.02 -4.74 11.55
N PRO A 67 -24.70 -3.43 11.70
CA PRO A 67 -23.34 -2.99 11.99
C PRO A 67 -22.79 -3.52 13.31
N GLY A 68 -23.68 -3.75 14.29
CA GLY A 68 -23.30 -4.25 15.61
C GLY A 68 -22.79 -5.67 15.53
N GLU A 69 -23.61 -6.57 14.98
CA GLU A 69 -23.21 -7.97 14.78
C GLU A 69 -22.00 -8.09 13.83
N TRP A 70 -21.90 -7.25 12.80
CA TRP A 70 -20.75 -7.26 11.90
C TRP A 70 -19.44 -6.98 12.65
N TRP A 71 -19.41 -5.93 13.51
CA TRP A 71 -18.24 -5.62 14.33
C TRP A 71 -18.00 -6.65 15.43
N GLU A 72 -19.04 -7.18 16.08
CA GLU A 72 -18.87 -8.21 17.10
C GLU A 72 -18.28 -9.50 16.51
N THR A 73 -18.82 -9.97 15.38
CA THR A 73 -18.25 -11.10 14.64
C THR A 73 -16.80 -10.83 14.26
N ARG A 74 -16.51 -9.59 13.82
CA ARG A 74 -15.17 -9.16 13.47
C ARG A 74 -14.19 -9.27 14.65
N PHE A 75 -14.52 -8.70 15.80
CA PHE A 75 -13.66 -8.76 16.99
C PHE A 75 -13.52 -10.18 17.56
N ARG A 76 -14.51 -11.07 17.36
CA ARG A 76 -14.39 -12.48 17.76
C ARG A 76 -13.41 -13.28 16.90
N THR A 77 -13.14 -12.85 15.68
CA THR A 77 -12.35 -13.60 14.69
C THR A 77 -11.03 -12.92 14.32
N GLU A 78 -10.86 -11.64 14.65
CA GLU A 78 -9.73 -10.84 14.21
C GLU A 78 -8.36 -11.40 14.65
N ASP A 79 -8.30 -12.14 15.76
CA ASP A 79 -7.07 -12.73 16.31
C ASP A 79 -6.76 -14.14 15.79
N LYS A 80 -7.55 -14.65 14.84
CA LYS A 80 -7.36 -16.01 14.33
C LYS A 80 -6.28 -16.04 13.25
N PRO A 81 -5.16 -16.76 13.45
CA PRO A 81 -4.19 -16.99 12.39
C PRO A 81 -4.83 -17.68 11.20
N GLY A 82 -4.45 -17.28 9.99
CA GLY A 82 -5.04 -17.80 8.75
C GLY A 82 -6.29 -17.05 8.27
N ASP A 83 -6.61 -15.91 8.87
CA ASP A 83 -7.57 -14.92 8.32
C ASP A 83 -6.80 -13.79 7.60
N PRO A 84 -7.25 -13.33 6.41
CA PRO A 84 -6.59 -12.25 5.67
C PRO A 84 -6.47 -10.94 6.47
N THR A 85 -7.34 -10.74 7.45
CA THR A 85 -7.32 -9.53 8.28
C THR A 85 -6.34 -9.64 9.40
N TYR A 86 -6.29 -10.80 10.06
CA TYR A 86 -5.27 -11.04 11.07
C TYR A 86 -3.89 -10.78 10.45
N GLU A 87 -3.64 -11.32 9.26
CA GLU A 87 -2.37 -11.11 8.55
C GLU A 87 -2.13 -9.63 8.21
N MET A 88 -3.15 -8.94 7.69
CA MET A 88 -3.02 -7.51 7.38
C MET A 88 -2.73 -6.69 8.64
N ARG A 89 -3.46 -6.91 9.73
CA ARG A 89 -3.30 -6.16 10.98
C ARG A 89 -1.92 -6.37 11.58
N VAL A 90 -1.49 -7.62 11.71
CA VAL A 90 -0.14 -7.94 12.21
C VAL A 90 0.94 -7.31 11.34
N ALA A 91 0.77 -7.33 10.01
CA ALA A 91 1.73 -6.71 9.10
C ALA A 91 1.77 -5.18 9.26
N VAL A 92 0.61 -4.52 9.35
CA VAL A 92 0.51 -3.06 9.53
C VAL A 92 1.07 -2.63 10.89
N ASP A 93 0.79 -3.36 11.97
CA ASP A 93 1.27 -3.04 13.33
C ASP A 93 2.80 -3.09 13.44
N LEU A 94 3.47 -3.87 12.58
CA LEU A 94 4.92 -4.03 12.56
C LEU A 94 5.61 -3.23 11.45
N ALA A 95 4.84 -2.61 10.55
CA ALA A 95 5.36 -1.96 9.37
C ALA A 95 5.95 -0.58 9.69
N GLU A 96 7.06 -0.26 9.02
CA GLU A 96 7.69 1.04 9.07
C GLU A 96 7.84 1.60 7.65
N PRO A 97 7.87 2.94 7.46
CA PRO A 97 8.11 3.55 6.15
C PRO A 97 9.45 3.10 5.55
N ASN A 98 9.39 2.51 4.36
CA ASN A 98 10.55 2.06 3.59
C ASN A 98 11.17 3.20 2.76
N PRO A 99 12.30 2.97 2.04
CA PRO A 99 12.94 4.01 1.21
C PRO A 99 12.00 4.65 0.19
N GLY A 100 11.06 3.90 -0.40
CA GLY A 100 10.08 4.45 -1.34
C GLY A 100 9.18 5.52 -0.70
N HIS A 101 8.70 5.28 0.52
CA HIS A 101 7.92 6.28 1.27
C HIS A 101 8.77 7.52 1.60
N ARG A 102 10.00 7.30 2.06
CA ARG A 102 10.91 8.40 2.43
C ARG A 102 11.28 9.26 1.24
N SER A 103 11.47 8.66 0.05
CA SER A 103 11.70 9.42 -1.18
C SER A 103 10.53 10.35 -1.53
N LEU A 104 9.27 9.95 -1.29
CA LEU A 104 8.13 10.83 -1.52
C LEU A 104 8.16 12.05 -0.59
N VAL A 105 8.51 11.84 0.69
CA VAL A 105 8.69 12.93 1.67
C VAL A 105 9.80 13.89 1.23
N GLU A 106 10.93 13.35 0.77
CA GLU A 106 12.04 14.17 0.27
C GLU A 106 11.64 14.98 -0.97
N MET A 107 10.91 14.37 -1.91
CA MET A 107 10.42 15.06 -3.11
C MET A 107 9.41 16.16 -2.76
N GLU A 108 8.55 15.95 -1.76
CA GLU A 108 7.62 16.97 -1.26
C GLU A 108 8.39 18.12 -0.60
N ALA A 109 9.38 17.81 0.25
CA ALA A 109 10.23 18.81 0.90
C ALA A 109 11.04 19.65 -0.12
N MET A 110 11.43 19.07 -1.25
CA MET A 110 12.06 19.78 -2.37
C MET A 110 11.09 20.65 -3.18
N GLY A 111 9.78 20.57 -2.93
CA GLY A 111 8.75 21.25 -3.71
C GLY A 111 8.49 20.62 -5.09
N VAL A 112 9.06 19.43 -5.36
CA VAL A 112 8.88 18.70 -6.62
C VAL A 112 7.53 18.01 -6.63
N LEU A 113 7.17 17.32 -5.54
CA LEU A 113 5.91 16.60 -5.38
C LEU A 113 4.89 17.46 -4.62
N GLN A 114 3.66 17.56 -5.14
CA GLN A 114 2.63 18.41 -4.54
C GLN A 114 1.64 17.64 -3.68
N CYS A 115 1.39 16.37 -4.01
CA CYS A 115 0.62 15.49 -3.14
C CYS A 115 0.80 14.00 -3.48
N VAL A 116 0.50 13.17 -2.48
CA VAL A 116 0.32 11.73 -2.63
C VAL A 116 -1.16 11.41 -2.54
N VAL A 117 -1.70 10.78 -3.58
CA VAL A 117 -3.02 10.14 -3.58
C VAL A 117 -2.78 8.65 -3.38
N THR A 118 -3.29 8.08 -2.30
CA THR A 118 -3.03 6.66 -1.97
C THR A 118 -4.32 5.86 -1.88
N GLN A 119 -4.25 4.62 -2.36
CA GLN A 119 -5.28 3.59 -2.14
C GLN A 119 -5.00 2.80 -0.84
N ASN A 120 -3.84 3.01 -0.22
CA ASN A 120 -3.43 2.26 0.95
C ASN A 120 -4.18 2.72 2.20
N VAL A 121 -4.44 1.77 3.10
CA VAL A 121 -5.08 1.99 4.41
C VAL A 121 -4.13 1.67 5.56
N ASP A 122 -2.82 1.72 5.29
CA ASP A 122 -1.72 1.36 6.21
C ASP A 122 -1.11 2.55 6.96
N ASN A 123 -1.47 3.77 6.55
CA ASN A 123 -1.04 5.02 7.19
C ASN A 123 0.47 5.32 7.10
N LEU A 124 1.23 4.66 6.20
CA LEU A 124 2.68 4.84 6.07
C LEU A 124 3.11 6.12 5.32
N HIS A 125 2.17 6.86 4.74
CA HIS A 125 2.40 8.12 4.02
C HIS A 125 2.27 9.38 4.89
N ARG A 126 2.03 9.23 6.20
CA ARG A 126 1.84 10.34 7.14
C ARG A 126 3.13 10.94 7.66
#